data_AF-A0A934DYF8-F1
#
_entry.id   AF-A0A934DYF8-F1
#
_cell.length_a   1.000
_cell.length_b   1.000
_cell.length_c   1.000
_cell.angle_alpha   90.00
_cell.angle_beta   90.00
_cell.angle_gamma   90.00
#
_symmetry.space_group_name_H-M   'P 1'
#
loop_
_entity.id
_entity.type
_entity.pdbx_description
1 polymer ?
#
loop_
_entity_poly.entity_id
_entity_poly.type
_entity_poly.pdbx_seq_one_letter_code
_entity_poly.pdbx_strand_id
1 'polypeptide(L)'
;MKYVPPQDRVDHSIKPVPGISCDPRPEMGPRLSARVDDSLIEDTVGELCRMQCARSLTLMLDVGALIVERLFAGNAELVRLRGRKDRSLRKLAAHPKLPFSAATLWRAVSIYELVQRHPGLVADAKLGISHLRALARLPRASQEALLRQAVSGQWDADRLLAEARKSRSFDPSRGGRPATPALVKAACKLGKLVRRPSTDPAFAIDRLRAEQREDLRGAITRFRAWCDTIETTLALPHPAAGA
;
A
#
# COMPACT_ATOMS: atom_id res chain seq x y z
N MET A 1 10.56 -45.52 17.77
CA MET A 1 11.64 -44.86 17.01
C MET A 1 11.93 -43.52 17.65
N LYS A 2 13.06 -43.37 18.34
CA LYS A 2 13.49 -42.12 18.99
C LYS A 2 14.52 -41.46 18.08
N TYR A 3 14.22 -40.25 17.62
CA TYR A 3 15.12 -39.45 16.79
C TYR A 3 16.23 -38.85 17.68
N VAL A 4 17.48 -39.18 17.38
CA VAL A 4 18.67 -38.62 18.01
C VAL A 4 19.31 -37.68 16.97
N PRO A 5 19.42 -36.37 17.22
CA PRO A 5 20.04 -35.46 16.27
C PRO A 5 21.57 -35.60 16.30
N PRO A 6 22.27 -35.36 15.19
CA PRO A 6 23.73 -35.42 15.14
C PRO A 6 24.34 -34.23 15.89
N GLN A 7 25.25 -34.52 16.83
CA GLN A 7 26.12 -33.51 17.44
C GLN A 7 27.38 -33.35 16.58
N ASP A 8 27.29 -32.50 15.55
CA ASP A 8 28.48 -32.00 14.87
C ASP A 8 29.10 -30.87 15.71
N ARG A 9 30.17 -31.21 16.42
CA ARG A 9 31.09 -30.24 17.03
C ARG A 9 31.89 -29.59 15.90
N VAL A 10 31.53 -28.35 15.56
CA VAL A 10 32.36 -27.50 14.71
C VAL A 10 33.44 -26.89 15.59
N ASP A 11 34.67 -27.38 15.43
CA ASP A 11 35.86 -26.89 16.12
C ASP A 11 36.29 -25.54 15.49
N HIS A 12 35.95 -24.43 16.15
CA HIS A 12 36.32 -23.08 15.72
C HIS A 12 37.72 -22.71 16.21
N SER A 13 38.73 -23.46 15.77
CA SER A 13 40.13 -23.06 15.92
C SER A 13 40.47 -22.05 14.81
N ILE A 14 40.07 -20.79 15.02
CA ILE A 14 40.43 -19.67 14.14
C ILE A 14 41.91 -19.37 14.39
N LYS A 15 42.77 -19.88 13.51
CA LYS A 15 44.18 -19.47 13.46
C LYS A 15 44.24 -18.01 13.01
N PRO A 16 44.99 -17.12 13.69
CA PRO A 16 45.20 -15.76 13.22
C PRO A 16 45.96 -15.82 11.89
N VAL A 17 45.47 -15.08 10.88
CA VAL A 17 46.14 -14.93 9.59
C VAL A 17 47.25 -13.89 9.76
N PRO A 18 48.55 -14.27 9.72
CA PRO A 18 49.63 -13.30 9.75
C PRO A 18 49.79 -12.67 8.36
N GLY A 19 49.76 -11.33 8.31
CA GLY A 19 50.15 -10.59 7.09
C GLY A 19 49.08 -9.74 6.41
N ILE A 20 47.99 -9.35 7.09
CA ILE A 20 47.18 -8.23 6.60
C ILE A 20 47.96 -6.95 6.91
N SER A 21 48.84 -6.60 5.98
CA SER A 21 49.41 -5.27 5.85
C SER A 21 48.26 -4.27 5.87
N CYS A 22 48.29 -3.35 6.84
CA CYS A 22 47.45 -2.17 6.84
C CYS A 22 47.86 -1.30 5.65
N ASP A 23 47.31 -1.60 4.47
CA ASP A 23 47.35 -0.66 3.36
C ASP A 23 46.80 0.68 3.86
N PRO A 24 47.48 1.81 3.57
CA PRO A 24 47.00 3.11 3.95
C PRO A 24 45.58 3.27 3.39
N ARG A 25 44.64 3.66 4.27
CA ARG A 25 43.25 3.95 3.91
C ARG A 25 43.25 4.67 2.57
N PRO A 26 42.55 4.15 1.53
CA PRO A 26 42.43 4.87 0.27
C PRO A 26 41.95 6.27 0.63
N GLU A 27 42.73 7.27 0.23
CA GLU A 27 42.43 8.67 0.47
C GLU A 27 40.96 8.87 0.12
N MET A 28 40.18 9.26 1.13
CA MET A 28 38.77 9.56 0.93
C MET A 28 38.72 10.69 -0.10
N GLY A 29 38.42 10.31 -1.34
CA GLY A 29 38.26 11.24 -2.46
C GLY A 29 37.33 12.39 -2.07
N PRO A 30 37.47 13.53 -2.75
CA PRO A 30 36.75 14.76 -2.41
C PRO A 30 35.28 14.45 -2.18
N ARG A 31 34.79 14.72 -0.96
CA ARG A 31 33.37 14.60 -0.62
C ARG A 31 32.62 15.53 -1.56
N LEU A 32 32.08 14.97 -2.64
CA LEU A 32 31.19 15.66 -3.56
C LEU A 32 29.89 15.96 -2.81
N SER A 33 29.89 16.96 -1.92
CA SER A 33 28.65 17.58 -1.47
C SER A 33 28.20 18.56 -2.55
N ALA A 34 27.93 18.02 -3.75
CA ALA A 34 27.13 18.74 -4.71
C ALA A 34 25.76 18.90 -4.07
N ARG A 35 25.36 20.15 -3.78
CA ARG A 35 24.01 20.44 -3.31
C ARG A 35 23.05 19.92 -4.38
N VAL A 36 22.33 18.86 -4.05
CA VAL A 36 21.29 18.32 -4.93
C VAL A 36 20.14 19.31 -4.92
N ASP A 37 19.71 19.75 -6.10
CA ASP A 37 18.59 20.67 -6.28
C ASP A 37 17.28 19.99 -5.85
N ASP A 38 16.45 20.68 -5.07
CA ASP A 38 15.16 20.18 -4.59
C ASP A 38 14.22 19.81 -5.75
N SER A 39 14.29 20.52 -6.88
CA SER A 39 13.49 20.22 -8.08
C SER A 39 13.84 18.86 -8.69
N LEU A 40 15.12 18.49 -8.71
CA LEU A 40 15.59 17.18 -9.18
C LEU A 40 15.10 16.05 -8.26
N ILE A 41 15.03 16.30 -6.94
CA ILE A 41 14.50 15.34 -5.98
C ILE A 41 13.01 15.10 -6.24
N GLU A 42 12.22 16.16 -6.40
CA GLU A 42 10.77 16.04 -6.68
C GLU A 42 10.51 15.30 -8.00
N ASP A 43 11.27 15.58 -9.05
CA ASP A 43 11.16 14.88 -10.34
C ASP A 43 11.49 13.37 -10.20
N THR A 44 12.55 13.05 -9.45
CA THR A 44 12.95 11.67 -9.16
C THR A 44 11.89 10.93 -8.35
N VAL A 45 11.32 11.57 -7.33
CA VAL A 45 10.21 11.02 -6.54
C VAL A 45 8.99 10.77 -7.42
N GLY A 46 8.68 11.71 -8.33
CA GLY A 46 7.62 11.57 -9.31
C GLY A 46 7.84 10.35 -10.21
N GLU A 47 9.06 10.15 -10.71
CA GLU A 47 9.41 9.00 -11.55
C GLU A 47 9.33 7.66 -10.81
N LEU A 48 9.90 7.59 -9.60
CA LEU A 48 9.81 6.39 -8.76
C LEU A 48 8.35 6.02 -8.44
N CYS A 49 7.52 7.02 -8.13
CA CYS A 49 6.08 6.82 -7.91
C CYS A 49 5.39 6.30 -9.17
N ARG A 50 5.71 6.84 -10.35
CA ARG A 50 5.20 6.36 -11.66
C ARG A 50 5.60 4.90 -11.89
N MET A 51 6.87 4.54 -11.67
CA MET A 51 7.38 3.17 -11.83
C MET A 51 6.70 2.18 -10.87
N GLN A 52 6.56 2.55 -9.60
CA GLN A 52 5.90 1.70 -8.60
C GLN A 52 4.42 1.48 -8.96
N CYS A 53 3.73 2.53 -9.42
CA CYS A 53 2.34 2.47 -9.84
C CYS A 53 2.16 1.58 -11.08
N ALA A 54 3.04 1.70 -12.07
CA ALA A 54 3.05 0.85 -13.26
C ALA A 54 3.20 -0.63 -12.90
N ARG A 55 4.23 -0.98 -12.10
CA ARG A 55 4.45 -2.37 -11.65
C ARG A 55 3.27 -2.94 -10.87
N SER A 56 2.68 -2.13 -10.01
CA SER A 56 1.52 -2.55 -9.23
C SER A 56 0.31 -2.81 -10.15
N LEU A 57 0.09 -1.95 -11.15
CA LEU A 57 -0.99 -2.12 -12.11
C LEU A 57 -0.81 -3.40 -12.94
N THR A 58 0.38 -3.60 -13.51
CA THR A 58 0.71 -4.83 -14.26
C THR A 58 0.43 -6.07 -13.44
N LEU A 59 0.92 -6.13 -12.20
CA LEU A 59 0.65 -7.26 -11.29
C LEU A 59 -0.87 -7.50 -11.10
N MET A 60 -1.66 -6.43 -10.93
CA MET A 60 -3.11 -6.56 -10.76
C MET A 60 -3.81 -7.02 -12.03
N LEU A 61 -3.34 -6.62 -13.21
CA LEU A 61 -3.86 -7.08 -14.48
C LEU A 61 -3.51 -8.55 -14.72
N ASP A 62 -2.27 -8.96 -14.45
CA ASP A 62 -1.82 -10.35 -14.60
C ASP A 62 -2.59 -11.29 -13.68
N VAL A 63 -2.75 -10.90 -12.40
CA VAL A 63 -3.56 -11.65 -11.43
C VAL A 63 -5.01 -11.74 -11.90
N GLY A 64 -5.58 -10.63 -12.39
CA GLY A 64 -6.95 -10.59 -12.91
C GLY A 64 -7.13 -11.51 -14.12
N ALA A 65 -6.21 -11.44 -15.09
CA ALA A 65 -6.19 -12.26 -16.29
C ALA A 65 -6.14 -13.76 -15.95
N LEU A 66 -5.19 -14.17 -15.11
CA LEU A 66 -5.03 -15.55 -14.68
C LEU A 66 -6.30 -16.09 -14.01
N ILE A 67 -6.95 -15.28 -13.16
CA ILE A 67 -8.19 -15.69 -12.50
C ILE A 67 -9.34 -15.84 -13.50
N VAL A 68 -9.51 -14.89 -14.43
CA VAL A 68 -10.56 -14.96 -15.46
C VAL A 68 -10.35 -16.18 -16.36
N GLU A 69 -9.13 -16.41 -16.81
CA GLU A 69 -8.77 -17.58 -17.62
C GLU A 69 -9.11 -18.88 -16.89
N ARG A 70 -8.65 -19.06 -15.64
CA ARG A 70 -8.75 -20.34 -14.92
C ARG A 70 -10.10 -20.60 -14.24
N LEU A 71 -10.77 -19.56 -13.73
CA LEU A 71 -12.00 -19.72 -12.93
C LEU A 71 -13.28 -19.28 -13.67
N PHE A 72 -13.12 -18.55 -14.77
CA PHE A 72 -14.22 -18.01 -15.58
C PHE A 72 -14.09 -18.37 -17.07
N ALA A 73 -13.23 -19.36 -17.40
CA ALA A 73 -13.04 -19.86 -18.77
C ALA A 73 -12.72 -18.75 -19.79
N GLY A 74 -11.96 -17.74 -19.37
CA GLY A 74 -11.60 -16.60 -20.22
C GLY A 74 -12.72 -15.56 -20.39
N ASN A 75 -13.92 -15.79 -19.87
CA ASN A 75 -15.04 -14.88 -20.05
C ASN A 75 -15.15 -13.88 -18.89
N ALA A 76 -14.66 -12.66 -19.13
CA ALA A 76 -14.67 -11.57 -18.15
C ALA A 76 -16.10 -11.11 -17.77
N GLU A 77 -17.11 -11.27 -18.63
CA GLU A 77 -18.50 -10.85 -18.34
C GLU A 77 -19.11 -11.69 -17.20
N LEU A 78 -18.69 -12.96 -17.06
CA LEU A 78 -19.14 -13.84 -15.97
C LEU A 78 -18.77 -13.29 -14.58
N VAL A 79 -17.72 -12.48 -14.49
CA VAL A 79 -17.28 -11.85 -13.24
C VAL A 79 -18.38 -10.96 -12.66
N ARG A 80 -19.04 -10.17 -13.51
CA ARG A 80 -20.12 -9.26 -13.09
C ARG A 80 -21.38 -10.03 -12.72
N LEU A 81 -21.73 -11.05 -13.52
CA LEU A 81 -22.89 -11.89 -13.27
C LEU A 81 -22.80 -12.60 -11.92
N ARG A 82 -21.63 -13.16 -11.57
CA ARG A 82 -21.42 -13.81 -10.27
C ARG A 82 -21.20 -12.83 -9.12
N GLY A 83 -20.61 -11.67 -9.43
CA GLY A 83 -20.44 -10.55 -8.51
C GLY A 83 -19.42 -10.80 -7.39
N ARG A 84 -19.30 -9.82 -6.48
CA ARG A 84 -18.27 -9.78 -5.42
C ARG A 84 -18.29 -10.96 -4.46
N LYS A 85 -19.44 -11.62 -4.32
CA LYS A 85 -19.65 -12.70 -3.33
C LYS A 85 -19.35 -14.09 -3.89
N ASP A 86 -18.76 -14.18 -5.08
CA ASP A 86 -18.40 -15.44 -5.70
C ASP A 86 -17.58 -16.35 -4.77
N ARG A 87 -17.97 -17.63 -4.70
CA ARG A 87 -17.36 -18.62 -3.79
C ARG A 87 -15.94 -19.01 -4.23
N SER A 88 -15.65 -18.99 -5.53
CA SER A 88 -14.34 -19.41 -6.06
C SER A 88 -13.21 -18.49 -5.58
N LEU A 89 -13.45 -17.17 -5.54
CA LEU A 89 -12.48 -16.20 -5.04
C LEU A 89 -12.19 -16.35 -3.55
N ARG A 90 -13.19 -16.72 -2.74
CA ARG A 90 -13.00 -17.00 -1.32
C ARG A 90 -12.23 -18.30 -1.11
N LYS A 91 -12.54 -19.33 -1.89
CA LYS A 91 -11.83 -20.61 -1.85
C LYS A 91 -10.35 -20.42 -2.23
N LEU A 92 -10.07 -19.63 -3.26
CA LEU A 92 -8.71 -19.26 -3.66
C LEU A 92 -7.98 -18.49 -2.56
N ALA A 93 -8.62 -17.49 -1.96
CA ALA A 93 -8.04 -16.71 -0.86
C ALA A 93 -7.79 -17.49 0.44
N ALA A 94 -8.43 -18.65 0.62
CA ALA A 94 -8.20 -19.51 1.77
C ALA A 94 -6.90 -20.35 1.65
N HIS A 95 -6.24 -20.35 0.49
CA HIS A 95 -5.04 -21.13 0.28
C HIS A 95 -3.83 -20.53 1.04
N PRO A 96 -3.12 -21.30 1.88
CA PRO A 96 -2.12 -20.76 2.82
C PRO A 96 -0.89 -20.14 2.15
N LYS A 97 -0.58 -20.56 0.91
CA LYS A 97 0.55 -20.00 0.14
C LYS A 97 0.18 -18.76 -0.68
N LEU A 98 -1.08 -18.35 -0.69
CA LEU A 98 -1.50 -17.22 -1.52
C LEU A 98 -1.37 -15.90 -0.74
N PRO A 99 -0.62 -14.90 -1.24
CA PRO A 99 -0.43 -13.63 -0.55
C PRO A 99 -1.61 -12.66 -0.72
N PHE A 100 -2.73 -13.11 -1.32
CA PHE A 100 -3.84 -12.25 -1.71
C PHE A 100 -5.12 -12.57 -0.93
N SER A 101 -5.72 -11.54 -0.35
CA SER A 101 -7.06 -11.63 0.22
C SER A 101 -8.14 -11.75 -0.87
N ALA A 102 -9.31 -12.30 -0.52
CA ALA A 102 -10.46 -12.36 -1.44
C ALA A 102 -10.86 -10.98 -1.98
N ALA A 103 -10.72 -9.93 -1.16
CA ALA A 103 -10.99 -8.56 -1.58
C ALA A 103 -9.96 -8.04 -2.59
N THR A 104 -8.70 -8.45 -2.48
CA THR A 104 -7.65 -8.13 -3.47
C THR A 104 -7.90 -8.84 -4.78
N LEU A 105 -8.21 -10.15 -4.73
CA LEU A 105 -8.55 -10.94 -5.91
C LEU A 105 -9.75 -10.34 -6.66
N TRP A 106 -10.84 -10.02 -5.94
CA TRP A 106 -11.99 -9.35 -6.54
C TRP A 106 -11.62 -8.03 -7.25
N ARG A 107 -10.74 -7.23 -6.64
CA ARG A 107 -10.29 -5.97 -7.26
C ARG A 107 -9.47 -6.22 -8.52
N ALA A 108 -8.57 -7.19 -8.51
CA ALA A 108 -7.77 -7.56 -9.68
C ALA A 108 -8.68 -7.93 -10.86
N VAL A 109 -9.62 -8.83 -10.62
CA VAL A 109 -10.58 -9.27 -11.65
C VAL A 109 -11.45 -8.11 -12.14
N SER A 110 -11.93 -7.24 -11.24
CA SER A 110 -12.76 -6.08 -11.62
C SER A 110 -11.98 -5.05 -12.44
N ILE A 111 -10.68 -4.86 -12.16
CA ILE A 111 -9.82 -3.95 -12.93
C ILE A 111 -9.53 -4.55 -14.30
N TYR A 112 -9.19 -5.84 -14.35
CA TYR A 112 -8.95 -6.55 -15.60
C TYR A 112 -10.18 -6.52 -16.53
N GLU A 113 -11.38 -6.81 -16.00
CA GLU A 113 -12.63 -6.69 -16.76
C GLU A 113 -12.87 -5.28 -17.30
N LEU A 114 -12.56 -4.25 -16.49
CA LEU A 114 -12.71 -2.86 -16.92
C LEU A 114 -11.76 -2.52 -18.08
N VAL A 115 -10.50 -2.96 -18.00
CA VAL A 115 -9.49 -2.71 -19.04
C VAL A 115 -9.78 -3.51 -20.31
N GLN A 116 -10.23 -4.76 -20.20
CA GLN A 116 -10.68 -5.56 -21.34
C GLN A 116 -11.81 -4.87 -22.13
N ARG A 117 -12.77 -4.26 -21.43
CA ARG A 117 -13.86 -3.50 -22.08
C ARG A 117 -13.43 -2.16 -22.64
N HIS A 118 -12.36 -1.58 -22.11
CA HIS A 118 -11.86 -0.25 -22.50
C HIS A 118 -10.35 -0.32 -22.75
N PRO A 119 -9.89 -0.92 -23.88
CA PRO A 119 -8.46 -1.15 -24.12
C PRO A 119 -7.60 0.12 -24.13
N GLY A 120 -8.15 1.26 -24.56
CA GLY A 120 -7.46 2.56 -24.54
C GLY A 120 -7.27 3.15 -23.14
N LEU A 121 -7.97 2.63 -22.12
CA LEU A 121 -7.99 3.23 -20.78
C LEU A 121 -6.62 3.24 -20.10
N VAL A 122 -5.77 2.24 -20.39
CA VAL A 122 -4.41 2.14 -19.81
C VAL A 122 -3.39 2.89 -20.65
N ALA A 123 -3.60 2.99 -21.96
CA ALA A 123 -2.67 3.65 -22.89
C ALA A 123 -2.83 5.17 -22.87
N ASP A 124 -4.06 5.67 -22.88
CA ASP A 124 -4.37 7.09 -23.12
C ASP A 124 -4.37 7.93 -21.86
N ALA A 125 -4.70 7.30 -20.73
CA ALA A 125 -4.88 7.99 -19.47
C ALA A 125 -3.82 7.45 -18.50
N LYS A 126 -3.01 8.33 -17.90
CA LYS A 126 -1.99 8.04 -16.87
C LYS A 126 -2.64 7.51 -15.58
N LEU A 127 -3.38 6.40 -15.67
CA LEU A 127 -4.27 5.90 -14.64
C LEU A 127 -3.56 4.85 -13.80
N GLY A 128 -3.19 5.23 -12.57
CA GLY A 128 -2.84 4.26 -11.54
C GLY A 128 -4.02 3.39 -11.09
N ILE A 129 -3.71 2.32 -10.35
CA ILE A 129 -4.70 1.38 -9.77
C ILE A 129 -5.80 2.09 -8.99
N SER A 130 -5.47 3.16 -8.26
CA SER A 130 -6.45 3.91 -7.46
C SER A 130 -7.59 4.46 -8.32
N HIS A 131 -7.29 4.91 -9.53
CA HIS A 131 -8.26 5.40 -10.52
C HIS A 131 -9.11 4.27 -11.08
N LEU A 132 -8.48 3.20 -11.54
CA LEU A 132 -9.20 2.03 -12.08
C LEU A 132 -10.10 1.38 -11.02
N ARG A 133 -9.63 1.31 -9.77
CA ARG A 133 -10.45 0.86 -8.63
C ARG A 133 -11.60 1.82 -8.32
N ALA A 134 -11.45 3.11 -8.62
CA ALA A 134 -12.54 4.07 -8.49
C ALA A 134 -13.65 3.75 -9.49
N LEU A 135 -13.27 3.59 -10.75
CA LEU A 135 -14.16 3.30 -11.87
C LEU A 135 -14.80 1.92 -11.79
N ALA A 136 -14.03 0.88 -11.47
CA ALA A 136 -14.50 -0.52 -11.44
C ALA A 136 -15.65 -0.79 -10.46
N ARG A 137 -15.88 0.12 -9.48
CA ARG A 137 -17.01 0.00 -8.53
C ARG A 137 -18.29 0.70 -8.99
N LEU A 138 -18.25 1.46 -10.07
CA LEU A 138 -19.43 2.14 -10.62
C LEU A 138 -20.30 1.17 -11.45
N PRO A 139 -21.61 1.44 -11.56
CA PRO A 139 -22.46 0.77 -12.55
C PRO A 139 -21.91 0.95 -13.96
N ARG A 140 -22.18 -0.02 -14.86
CA ARG A 140 -21.65 -0.03 -16.23
C ARG A 140 -21.98 1.26 -16.99
N ALA A 141 -23.25 1.67 -16.99
CA ALA A 141 -23.69 2.89 -17.65
C ALA A 141 -22.94 4.13 -17.12
N SER A 142 -22.70 4.20 -15.80
CA SER A 142 -21.94 5.29 -15.20
C SER A 142 -20.46 5.27 -15.58
N GLN A 143 -19.84 4.09 -15.71
CA GLN A 143 -18.46 3.97 -16.21
C GLN A 143 -18.34 4.53 -17.63
N GLU A 144 -19.22 4.10 -18.54
CA GLU A 144 -19.19 4.49 -19.95
C GLU A 144 -19.50 5.98 -20.13
N ALA A 145 -20.46 6.54 -19.37
CA ALA A 145 -20.74 7.97 -19.38
C ALA A 145 -19.54 8.78 -18.89
N LEU A 146 -18.94 8.38 -17.77
CA LEU A 146 -17.82 9.10 -17.16
C LEU A 146 -16.54 9.02 -18.00
N LEU A 147 -16.28 7.87 -18.64
CA LEU A 147 -15.16 7.73 -19.58
C LEU A 147 -15.36 8.57 -20.84
N ARG A 148 -16.57 8.62 -21.40
CA ARG A 148 -16.87 9.51 -22.54
C ARG A 148 -16.66 10.97 -22.19
N GLN A 149 -17.14 11.41 -21.02
CA GLN A 149 -16.94 12.77 -20.53
C GLN A 149 -15.46 13.09 -20.31
N ALA A 150 -14.70 12.14 -19.80
CA ALA A 150 -13.27 12.30 -19.58
C ALA A 150 -12.50 12.47 -20.89
N VAL A 151 -12.83 11.69 -21.91
CA VAL A 151 -12.24 11.83 -23.25
C VAL A 151 -12.61 13.18 -23.88
N SER A 152 -13.91 13.54 -23.88
CA SER A 152 -14.36 14.81 -24.48
C SER A 152 -13.83 16.04 -23.75
N GLY A 153 -13.70 15.95 -22.43
CA GLY A 153 -13.24 17.05 -21.57
C GLY A 153 -11.74 17.06 -21.31
N GLN A 154 -10.99 16.12 -21.90
CA GLN A 154 -9.55 15.92 -21.66
C GLN A 154 -9.20 15.88 -20.16
N TRP A 155 -9.97 15.13 -19.38
CA TRP A 155 -9.77 15.07 -17.94
C TRP A 155 -8.45 14.39 -17.60
N ASP A 156 -7.72 14.98 -16.67
CA ASP A 156 -6.64 14.28 -15.99
C ASP A 156 -7.20 13.19 -15.04
N ALA A 157 -6.27 12.39 -14.51
CA ALA A 157 -6.61 11.27 -13.65
C ALA A 157 -7.29 11.70 -12.33
N ASP A 158 -6.94 12.88 -11.81
CA ASP A 158 -7.45 13.40 -10.54
C ASP A 158 -8.89 13.88 -10.68
N ARG A 159 -9.20 14.59 -11.77
CA ARG A 159 -10.57 14.99 -12.11
C ARG A 159 -11.45 13.78 -12.36
N LEU A 160 -10.97 12.80 -13.13
CA LEU A 160 -11.68 11.53 -13.34
C LEU A 160 -12.00 10.83 -12.01
N LEU A 161 -11.05 10.83 -11.08
CA LEU A 161 -11.21 10.25 -9.75
C LEU A 161 -12.24 11.03 -8.91
N ALA A 162 -12.19 12.35 -8.95
CA ALA A 162 -13.11 13.21 -8.24
C ALA A 162 -14.55 12.98 -8.73
N GLU A 163 -14.77 12.96 -10.04
CA GLU A 163 -16.08 12.69 -10.63
C GLU A 163 -16.55 11.25 -10.34
N ALA A 164 -15.68 10.25 -10.46
CA ALA A 164 -16.00 8.87 -10.10
C ALA A 164 -16.39 8.72 -8.62
N ARG A 165 -15.84 9.56 -7.72
CA ARG A 165 -16.25 9.60 -6.31
C ARG A 165 -17.60 10.27 -6.14
N LYS A 166 -17.88 11.37 -6.84
CA LYS A 166 -19.19 12.05 -6.83
C LYS A 166 -20.30 11.13 -7.32
N SER A 167 -20.06 10.34 -8.36
CA SER A 167 -21.04 9.36 -8.87
C SER A 167 -21.35 8.22 -7.89
N ARG A 168 -20.53 8.01 -6.85
CA ARG A 168 -20.82 7.01 -5.80
C ARG A 168 -21.74 7.51 -4.70
N SER A 169 -21.91 8.82 -4.58
CA SER A 169 -22.70 9.44 -3.50
C SER A 169 -24.19 9.05 -3.57
N PHE A 170 -24.66 8.50 -4.69
CA PHE A 170 -26.07 8.24 -4.97
C PHE A 170 -26.41 6.74 -4.98
N ASP A 171 -25.85 5.95 -4.06
CA ASP A 171 -26.39 4.61 -3.77
C ASP A 171 -27.00 4.60 -2.36
N PRO A 172 -28.26 5.02 -2.21
CA PRO A 172 -28.95 5.08 -0.91
C PRO A 172 -29.09 3.69 -0.25
N SER A 173 -28.88 2.60 -0.99
CA SER A 173 -28.95 1.22 -0.47
C SER A 173 -27.68 0.77 0.26
N ARG A 174 -26.57 1.51 0.14
CA ARG A 174 -25.30 1.16 0.80
C ARG A 174 -25.11 1.93 2.09
N GLY A 175 -25.98 1.64 3.06
CA GLY A 175 -25.76 1.93 4.47
C GLY A 175 -24.49 1.21 4.98
N GLY A 176 -23.34 1.84 4.78
CA GLY A 176 -22.10 1.45 5.43
C GLY A 176 -22.02 2.12 6.80
N ARG A 177 -21.45 1.43 7.79
CA ARG A 177 -21.02 2.05 9.05
C ARG A 177 -20.27 3.35 8.72
N PRO A 178 -20.60 4.48 9.36
CA PRO A 178 -19.92 5.74 9.11
C PRO A 178 -18.41 5.53 9.17
N ALA A 179 -17.70 6.17 8.24
CA ALA A 179 -16.27 6.01 8.15
C ALA A 179 -15.65 6.32 9.51
N THR A 180 -14.90 5.37 10.07
CA THR A 180 -14.19 5.61 11.33
C THR A 180 -13.38 6.91 11.21
N PRO A 181 -13.54 7.86 12.13
CA PRO A 181 -12.86 9.15 12.07
C PRO A 181 -11.35 8.96 11.89
N ALA A 182 -10.70 9.89 11.17
CA ALA A 182 -9.27 9.80 10.89
C ALA A 182 -8.45 9.67 12.17
N LEU A 183 -8.83 10.42 13.21
CA LEU A 183 -8.23 10.37 14.54
C LEU A 183 -8.26 8.96 15.14
N VAL A 184 -9.43 8.32 15.14
CA VAL A 184 -9.62 6.96 15.67
C VAL A 184 -8.79 5.94 14.87
N LYS A 185 -8.75 6.07 13.53
CA LYS A 185 -7.90 5.20 12.68
C LYS A 185 -6.41 5.36 13.00
N ALA A 186 -5.94 6.59 13.19
CA ALA A 186 -4.55 6.87 13.53
C ALA A 186 -4.19 6.25 14.88
N ALA A 187 -5.00 6.47 15.92
CA ALA A 187 -4.83 5.89 17.24
C ALA A 187 -4.80 4.34 17.21
N CYS A 188 -5.75 3.72 16.49
CA CYS A 188 -5.77 2.26 16.33
C CYS A 188 -4.53 1.72 15.60
N LYS A 189 -4.00 2.44 14.60
CA LYS A 189 -2.79 2.02 13.88
C LYS A 189 -1.56 2.09 14.79
N LEU A 190 -1.44 3.14 15.59
CA LEU A 190 -0.36 3.33 16.56
C LEU A 190 -0.39 2.25 17.65
N GLY A 191 -1.56 1.98 18.23
CA GLY A 191 -1.70 0.91 19.24
C GLY A 191 -1.26 -0.47 18.74
N LYS A 192 -1.44 -0.75 17.44
CA LYS A 192 -0.94 -1.99 16.82
C LYS A 192 0.58 -2.04 16.72
N LEU A 193 1.23 -0.91 16.45
CA LEU A 193 2.70 -0.82 16.39
C LEU A 193 3.33 -1.01 17.77
N VAL A 194 2.73 -0.41 18.81
CA VAL A 194 3.23 -0.54 20.19
C VAL A 194 3.08 -1.98 20.74
N ARG A 195 2.00 -2.69 20.39
CA ARG A 195 1.77 -4.06 20.87
C ARG A 195 2.65 -5.14 20.24
N ARG A 196 3.30 -4.85 19.12
CA ARG A 196 4.16 -5.81 18.41
C ARG A 196 5.42 -5.10 17.91
N PRO A 197 6.34 -4.72 18.80
CA PRO A 197 7.65 -4.28 18.35
C PRO A 197 8.30 -5.45 17.60
N SER A 198 8.66 -5.24 16.34
CA SER A 198 9.30 -6.26 15.50
C SER A 198 10.74 -6.55 15.93
N THR A 199 11.27 -5.76 16.86
CA THR A 199 12.65 -5.78 17.34
C THR A 199 12.66 -5.19 18.75
N ASP A 200 13.54 -5.68 19.61
CA ASP A 200 13.79 -5.08 20.92
C ASP A 200 14.17 -3.59 20.75
N PRO A 201 13.42 -2.65 21.38
CA PRO A 201 13.72 -1.22 21.31
C PRO A 201 15.15 -0.88 21.73
N ALA A 202 15.71 -1.55 22.74
CA ALA A 202 17.07 -1.27 23.22
C ALA A 202 18.10 -1.54 22.11
N PHE A 203 17.99 -2.71 21.50
CA PHE A 203 18.87 -3.13 20.40
C PHE A 203 18.74 -2.23 19.15
N ALA A 204 17.54 -1.76 18.85
CA ALA A 204 17.32 -0.86 17.72
C ALA A 204 17.93 0.54 17.98
N ILE A 205 17.82 1.06 19.21
CA ILE A 205 18.33 2.39 19.60
C ILE A 205 19.86 2.42 19.55
N ASP A 206 20.53 1.36 19.98
CA ASP A 206 22.00 1.29 20.00
C ASP A 206 22.61 1.48 18.61
N ARG A 207 21.91 1.03 17.56
CA ARG A 207 22.34 1.14 16.16
C ARG A 207 22.09 2.51 15.52
N LEU A 208 21.37 3.41 16.19
CA LEU A 208 21.08 4.75 15.66
C LEU A 208 22.26 5.69 15.86
N ARG A 209 22.55 6.52 14.85
CA ARG A 209 23.46 7.66 14.96
C ARG A 209 22.89 8.73 15.89
N ALA A 210 23.74 9.60 16.44
CA ALA A 210 23.33 10.65 17.38
C ALA A 210 22.19 11.53 16.85
N GLU A 211 22.28 11.97 15.58
CA GLU A 211 21.23 12.75 14.91
C GLU A 211 19.90 11.99 14.84
N GLN A 212 19.94 10.71 14.45
CA GLN A 212 18.74 9.86 14.36
C GLN A 212 18.11 9.60 15.73
N ARG A 213 18.92 9.55 16.81
CA ARG A 213 18.42 9.45 18.18
C ARG A 213 17.70 10.72 18.61
N GLU A 214 18.23 11.89 18.22
CA GLU A 214 17.59 13.18 18.51
C GLU A 214 16.29 13.36 17.73
N ASP A 215 16.27 13.00 16.44
CA ASP A 215 15.06 13.00 15.62
C ASP A 215 13.98 12.09 16.20
N LEU A 216 14.37 10.88 16.61
CA LEU A 216 13.47 9.91 17.26
C LEU A 216 12.93 10.47 18.57
N ARG A 217 13.77 11.10 19.40
CA ARG A 217 13.36 11.75 20.65
C ARG A 217 12.35 12.87 20.38
N GLY A 218 12.63 13.75 19.42
CA GLY A 218 11.71 14.81 19.02
C GLY A 218 10.37 14.28 18.50
N ALA A 219 10.40 13.19 17.72
CA ALA A 219 9.18 12.52 17.25
C ALA A 219 8.35 11.94 18.40
N ILE A 220 8.99 11.29 19.38
CA ILE A 220 8.34 10.75 20.59
C ILE A 220 7.74 11.89 21.44
N THR A 221 8.45 13.01 21.61
CA THR A 221 7.95 14.16 22.37
C THR A 221 6.70 14.76 21.72
N ARG A 222 6.74 15.02 20.40
CA ARG A 222 5.56 15.50 19.66
C ARG A 222 4.38 14.53 19.76
N PHE A 223 4.68 13.23 19.73
CA PHE A 223 3.66 12.20 19.86
C PHE A 223 3.00 12.19 21.24
N ARG A 224 3.78 12.31 22.33
CA ARG A 224 3.25 12.43 23.70
C ARG A 224 2.35 13.65 23.86
N ALA A 225 2.81 14.82 23.43
CA ALA A 225 2.01 16.05 23.49
C ALA A 225 0.68 15.92 22.73
N TRP A 226 0.69 15.22 21.58
CA TRP A 226 -0.52 14.91 20.83
C TRP A 226 -1.48 13.97 21.58
N CYS A 227 -0.95 12.92 22.24
CA CYS A 227 -1.75 12.05 23.12
C CYS A 227 -2.37 12.84 24.28
N ASP A 228 -1.58 13.66 24.98
CA ASP A 228 -2.05 14.49 26.10
C ASP A 228 -3.17 15.45 25.65
N THR A 229 -3.03 16.03 24.45
CA THR A 229 -4.05 16.89 23.84
C THR A 229 -5.35 16.12 23.59
N ILE A 230 -5.26 14.89 23.06
CA ILE A 230 -6.44 14.03 22.82
C ILE A 230 -7.10 13.65 24.14
N GLU A 231 -6.32 13.23 25.14
CA GLU A 231 -6.85 12.85 26.45
C GLU A 231 -7.54 14.03 27.14
N THR A 232 -6.91 15.21 27.11
CA THR A 232 -7.52 16.44 27.63
C THR A 232 -8.83 16.76 26.89
N THR A 233 -8.84 16.64 25.56
CA THR A 233 -10.05 16.90 24.75
C THR A 233 -11.16 15.89 25.02
N LEU A 234 -10.81 14.61 25.24
CA LEU A 234 -11.78 13.55 25.56
C LEU A 234 -12.32 13.66 27.00
N ALA A 235 -11.55 14.25 27.91
CA ALA A 235 -11.97 14.49 29.29
C ALA A 235 -12.95 15.67 29.44
N LEU A 236 -13.00 16.57 28.45
CA LEU A 236 -13.98 17.64 28.43
C LEU A 236 -15.40 17.07 28.21
N PRO A 237 -16.42 17.53 28.97
CA PRO A 237 -17.78 17.09 28.77
C PRO A 237 -18.22 17.43 27.34
N HIS A 238 -18.60 16.41 26.57
CA HIS A 238 -19.13 16.63 25.24
C HIS A 238 -20.45 17.40 25.40
N PRO A 239 -20.66 18.56 24.73
CA PRO A 239 -21.97 19.18 24.71
C PRO A 239 -22.94 18.11 24.22
N ALA A 240 -23.97 17.81 25.03
CA ALA A 240 -24.98 16.84 24.69
C ALA A 240 -25.45 17.14 23.27
N ALA A 241 -25.31 16.17 22.37
CA ALA A 241 -25.84 16.29 21.03
C ALA A 241 -27.33 16.59 21.18
N GLY A 242 -27.71 17.82 20.80
CA GLY A 242 -29.07 18.32 20.96
C GLY A 242 -30.10 17.36 20.37
N ALA A 243 -31.21 17.25 21.08
CA ALA A 243 -32.45 16.62 20.63
C ALA A 243 -32.93 17.16 19.28
#